data_AF-A0A101IL49-F1
#
_entry.id   AF-A0A101IL49-F1
#
_cell.length_a   1.000
_cell.length_b   1.000
_cell.length_c   1.000
_cell.angle_alpha   90.00
_cell.angle_beta   90.00
_cell.angle_gamma   90.00
#
_symmetry.space_group_name_H-M   'P 1'
#
loop_
_entity.id
_entity.type
_entity.pdbx_description
1 polymer ?
#
loop_
_entity_poly.entity_id
_entity_poly.type
_entity_poly.pdbx_seq_one_letter_code
_entity_poly.pdbx_strand_id
1 'polypeptide(L)'
;MQKTMEKSIETNPLNDPEQRSIIDKILDENKDLAGATMVVLNSLQEAIGYISPEMQVYVAKKLGEPVSRIHGVVSFYSFFT
;
A
#
# COMPACT_ATOMS: atom_id res chain seq x y z
N MET A 1 20.06 3.14 24.95
CA MET A 1 19.03 2.40 24.18
C MET A 1 18.09 3.40 23.48
N GLN A 2 18.61 4.27 22.62
CA GLN A 2 17.84 5.35 21.97
C GLN A 2 18.01 5.30 20.45
N LYS A 3 17.55 4.22 19.80
CA LYS A 3 17.63 4.12 18.34
C LYS A 3 16.34 3.66 17.66
N THR A 4 15.20 3.99 18.27
CA THR A 4 13.88 3.53 17.77
C THR A 4 12.92 4.68 17.44
N MET A 5 13.32 5.95 17.57
CA MET A 5 12.40 7.09 17.41
C MET A 5 12.83 8.12 16.35
N GLU A 6 13.43 7.71 15.23
CA GLU A 6 13.78 8.66 14.16
C GLU A 6 13.56 8.17 12.72
N LYS A 7 13.06 6.95 12.48
CA LYS A 7 12.94 6.42 11.10
C LYS A 7 11.51 6.47 10.51
N SER A 8 10.65 7.38 10.98
CA SER A 8 9.21 7.30 10.72
C SER A 8 8.63 8.31 9.71
N ILE A 9 9.42 9.14 9.02
CA ILE A 9 8.85 10.22 8.17
C ILE A 9 9.40 10.33 6.73
N GLU A 10 10.57 9.80 6.35
CA GLU A 10 11.22 10.28 5.10
C GLU A 10 11.42 9.30 3.93
N THR A 11 10.74 8.17 3.87
CA THR A 11 10.75 7.36 2.62
C THR A 11 9.35 6.90 2.27
N ASN A 12 8.54 7.79 1.70
CA ASN A 12 7.32 7.39 0.99
C ASN A 12 7.72 6.39 -0.12
N PRO A 13 7.21 5.14 -0.11
CA PRO A 13 7.56 4.12 -1.10
C PRO A 13 7.31 4.52 -2.56
N LEU A 14 6.42 5.49 -2.78
CA LEU A 14 6.13 6.02 -4.11
C LEU A 14 7.24 6.97 -4.62
N ASN A 15 8.11 7.47 -3.75
CA ASN A 15 9.23 8.33 -4.12
C ASN A 15 10.51 7.54 -4.44
N ASP A 16 10.59 6.29 -4.00
CA ASP A 16 11.66 5.36 -4.38
C ASP A 16 11.29 4.69 -5.73
N PRO A 17 12.07 4.88 -6.80
CA PRO A 17 11.78 4.29 -8.11
C PRO A 17 11.68 2.75 -8.09
N GLU A 18 12.48 2.06 -7.27
CA GLU A 18 12.45 0.60 -7.20
C GLU A 18 11.16 0.12 -6.52
N GLN A 19 10.83 0.70 -5.36
CA GLN A 19 9.60 0.36 -4.65
C GLN A 19 8.36 0.73 -5.48
N ARG A 20 8.37 1.90 -6.14
CA ARG A 20 7.29 2.29 -7.04
C ARG A 20 7.09 1.30 -8.18
N SER A 21 8.17 0.81 -8.78
CA SER A 21 8.07 -0.20 -9.84
C SER A 21 7.44 -1.51 -9.32
N ILE A 22 7.74 -1.91 -8.09
CA ILE A 22 7.12 -3.08 -7.45
C ILE A 22 5.61 -2.84 -7.23
N ILE A 23 5.25 -1.68 -6.70
CA ILE A 23 3.85 -1.28 -6.45
C ILE A 23 3.05 -1.29 -7.77
N ASP A 24 3.59 -0.69 -8.82
CA ASP A 24 2.95 -0.63 -10.14
C ASP A 24 2.78 -2.04 -10.75
N LYS A 25 3.79 -2.90 -10.62
CA LYS A 25 3.71 -4.29 -11.08
C LYS A 25 2.59 -5.06 -10.36
N ILE A 26 2.53 -4.98 -9.04
CA ILE A 26 1.49 -5.65 -8.24
C ILE A 26 0.09 -5.16 -8.65
N LEU A 27 -0.06 -3.85 -8.86
CA LEU A 27 -1.33 -3.29 -9.33
C LEU A 27 -1.71 -3.82 -10.71
N ASP A 28 -0.78 -3.82 -11.66
CA ASP A 28 -1.07 -4.27 -13.03
C ASP A 28 -1.39 -5.76 -13.11
N GLU A 29 -0.76 -6.59 -12.28
CA GLU A 29 -1.01 -8.04 -12.24
C GLU A 29 -2.37 -8.40 -11.60
N ASN A 30 -2.92 -7.54 -10.74
CA ASN A 30 -4.05 -7.91 -9.88
C ASN A 30 -5.30 -7.02 -10.02
N LYS A 31 -5.23 -5.86 -10.69
CA LYS A 31 -6.34 -4.88 -10.76
C LYS A 31 -7.65 -5.41 -11.35
N ASP A 32 -7.58 -6.39 -12.24
CA ASP A 32 -8.75 -6.94 -12.94
C ASP A 32 -9.37 -8.16 -12.22
N LEU A 33 -8.80 -8.55 -11.07
CA LEU A 33 -9.30 -9.69 -10.29
C LEU A 33 -10.58 -9.33 -9.53
N ALA A 34 -11.49 -10.30 -9.42
CA ALA A 34 -12.58 -10.22 -8.45
C ALA A 34 -11.99 -10.14 -7.04
N GLY A 35 -12.19 -9.02 -6.35
CA GLY A 35 -11.58 -8.76 -5.05
C GLY A 35 -10.16 -8.18 -5.12
N ALA A 36 -9.78 -7.55 -6.23
CA ALA A 36 -8.47 -6.92 -6.46
C ALA A 36 -7.94 -6.12 -5.27
N THR A 37 -8.78 -5.34 -4.59
CA THR A 37 -8.38 -4.53 -3.42
C THR A 37 -7.63 -5.34 -2.36
N MET A 38 -8.17 -6.49 -1.97
CA MET A 38 -7.57 -7.28 -0.89
C MET A 38 -6.26 -7.95 -1.34
N VAL A 39 -6.24 -8.46 -2.56
CA VAL A 39 -5.05 -9.10 -3.15
C VAL A 39 -3.92 -8.08 -3.26
N VAL A 40 -4.19 -6.91 -3.84
CA VAL A 40 -3.23 -5.83 -3.98
C VAL A 40 -2.69 -5.39 -2.63
N LEU A 41 -3.55 -5.08 -1.65
CA LEU A 41 -3.09 -4.60 -0.34
C LEU A 41 -2.22 -5.63 0.39
N ASN A 42 -2.57 -6.93 0.32
CA ASN A 42 -1.75 -7.99 0.90
C ASN A 42 -0.38 -8.11 0.22
N SER A 43 -0.35 -8.12 -1.12
CA SER A 43 0.91 -8.19 -1.87
C SER A 43 1.80 -6.97 -1.63
N LEU A 44 1.20 -5.78 -1.49
CA LEU A 44 1.92 -4.56 -1.14
C LEU A 44 2.50 -4.64 0.28
N GLN A 45 1.73 -5.12 1.26
CA GLN A 45 2.18 -5.30 2.64
C GLN A 45 3.35 -6.30 2.69
N GLU A 46 3.30 -7.39 1.92
CA GLU A 46 4.38 -8.39 1.85
C GLU A 46 5.65 -7.83 1.19
N ALA A 47 5.49 -7.07 0.10
CA ALA A 47 6.62 -6.56 -0.67
C ALA A 47 7.28 -5.31 -0.06
N ILE A 48 6.49 -4.43 0.57
CA ILE A 48 6.95 -3.14 1.13
C ILE A 48 7.10 -3.19 2.66
N GLY A 49 6.32 -4.04 3.33
CA GLY A 49 6.32 -4.20 4.79
C GLY A 49 5.31 -3.32 5.54
N TYR A 50 4.63 -2.40 4.86
CA TYR A 50 3.61 -1.51 5.44
C TYR A 50 2.75 -0.86 4.34
N ILE A 51 1.60 -0.27 4.71
CA ILE A 51 0.70 0.46 3.81
C ILE A 51 0.54 1.92 4.26
N SER A 52 1.29 2.83 3.63
CA SER A 52 1.21 4.26 3.94
C SER A 52 -0.10 4.90 3.46
N PRO A 53 -0.52 6.05 4.03
CA PRO A 53 -1.66 6.82 3.53
C PRO A 53 -1.57 7.19 2.05
N GLU A 54 -0.37 7.54 1.56
CA GLU A 54 -0.14 7.87 0.16
C GLU A 54 -0.30 6.65 -0.75
N MET A 55 0.14 5.47 -0.29
CA MET A 55 -0.11 4.20 -0.99
C MET A 55 -1.62 3.91 -1.08
N GLN A 56 -2.38 4.14 -0.01
CA GLN A 56 -3.84 3.96 -0.04
C GLN A 56 -4.51 4.84 -1.10
N VAL A 57 -4.11 6.11 -1.20
CA VAL A 57 -4.60 7.05 -2.23
C VAL A 57 -4.19 6.59 -3.63
N TYR A 58 -2.94 6.14 -3.79
CA TYR A 58 -2.43 5.67 -5.07
C TYR A 58 -3.17 4.42 -5.58
N VAL A 59 -3.35 3.42 -4.70
CA VAL A 59 -4.08 2.19 -4.98
C VAL A 59 -5.53 2.49 -5.32
N ALA A 60 -6.20 3.34 -4.54
CA ALA A 60 -7.59 3.76 -4.81
C ALA A 60 -7.74 4.30 -6.23
N LYS A 61 -6.86 5.23 -6.63
CA LYS A 61 -6.86 5.81 -7.98
C LYS A 61 -6.62 4.75 -9.07
N LYS A 62 -5.71 3.82 -8.85
CA LYS A 62 -5.33 2.78 -9.82
C LYS A 62 -6.40 1.70 -9.99
N LEU A 63 -7.14 1.40 -8.92
CA LEU A 63 -8.26 0.45 -8.94
C LEU A 63 -9.60 1.11 -9.30
N GLY A 64 -9.67 2.44 -9.38
CA GLY A 64 -10.92 3.16 -9.62
C GLY A 64 -11.89 3.12 -8.42
N GLU A 65 -11.36 2.89 -7.22
CA GLU A 65 -12.13 2.74 -5.98
C GLU A 65 -12.07 4.02 -5.14
N PRO A 66 -13.09 4.30 -4.30
CA PRO A 66 -13.02 5.40 -3.34
C PRO A 66 -11.89 5.18 -2.33
N VAL A 67 -11.14 6.23 -2.00
CA VAL A 67 -10.08 6.17 -0.96
C VAL A 67 -10.64 5.67 0.37
N SER A 68 -11.87 6.05 0.72
CA SER A 68 -12.55 5.58 1.94
C SER A 68 -12.74 4.06 1.99
N ARG A 69 -12.89 3.39 0.83
CA ARG A 69 -12.98 1.93 0.74
C ARG A 69 -11.65 1.28 1.07
N ILE A 70 -10.56 1.77 0.48
CA ILE A 70 -9.20 1.29 0.75
C ILE A 70 -8.83 1.52 2.22
N HIS A 71 -9.07 2.74 2.71
CA HIS A 71 -8.85 3.10 4.10
C HIS A 71 -9.65 2.23 5.06
N GLY A 72 -10.92 1.97 4.75
CA GLY A 72 -11.78 1.07 5.53
C GLY A 72 -11.16 -0.33 5.66
N VAL A 73 -10.70 -0.92 4.55
CA VAL A 73 -10.03 -2.23 4.57
C VAL A 73 -8.77 -2.21 5.45
N VAL A 74 -7.88 -1.24 5.25
CA VAL A 74 -6.63 -1.13 6.03
C VAL A 74 -6.91 -0.93 7.52
N SER A 75 -7.90 -0.10 7.87
CA SER A 75 -8.27 0.16 9.27
C SER A 75 -8.99 -1.02 9.94
N PHE A 76 -9.71 -1.84 9.18
CA PHE A 76 -10.52 -2.94 9.71
C PHE A 76 -9.68 -4.17 10.04
N TYR A 77 -8.65 -4.44 9.23
CA TYR A 77 -7.80 -5.61 9.39
C TYR A 77 -6.49 -5.27 10.11
N SER A 78 -6.34 -5.75 11.35
CA SER A 78 -5.22 -5.43 12.24
C SER A 78 -3.84 -5.91 11.77
N PHE A 79 -3.76 -6.69 10.70
CA PHE A 79 -2.50 -7.16 10.13
C PHE A 79 -1.90 -6.17 9.14
N PHE A 80 -2.66 -5.15 8.69
CA PHE A 80 -2.08 -4.03 7.96
C PHE A 80 -1.48 -3.03 8.95
N THR A 81 -0.29 -2.53 8.64
CA THR A 81 0.48 -1.60 9.49
C THR A 81 1.04 -0.45 8.68
#